data_AF-A0A6A6JRC4-F1
#
_entry.id   AF-A0A6A6JRC4-F1
#
_cell.length_a   1.000
_cell.length_b   1.000
_cell.length_c   1.000
_cell.angle_alpha   90.00
_cell.angle_beta   90.00
_cell.angle_gamma   90.00
#
_symmetry.space_group_name_H-M   'P 1'
#
loop_
_entity.id
_entity.type
_entity.pdbx_description
1 polymer ?
#
loop_
_entity_poly.entity_id
_entity_poly.type
_entity_poly.pdbx_seq_one_letter_code
_entity_poly.pdbx_strand_id
1 'polypeptide(L)'
;MKFPQGCGRGYDPVMLALHGFDAWGLEISHTAVEAAERYAAEQMHTPSPSNFASCETGTGIEAGTVRFLQGDFFDNDWVAQLPDRDRKFDLIYDYTFLCALHPSMRRLWARRMAELLKPGGLLVCLEFPLWKDLKAEGPPWGLKDVYWDLLACGGDGLVQDDGKEREPRNTENVQFVRELYLKPARSYKQGRGEDMLSVWRKQ
;
A
#
# COMPACT_ATOMS: atom_id res chain seq x y z
N MET A 1 -2.36 -2.86 13.57
CA MET A 1 -2.92 -1.60 13.03
C MET A 1 -2.44 -1.38 11.59
N LYS A 2 -3.36 -1.21 10.62
CA LYS A 2 -3.06 -1.22 9.16
C LYS A 2 -3.56 -0.01 8.37
N PHE A 3 -2.86 0.39 7.29
CA PHE A 3 -3.15 1.64 6.57
C PHE A 3 -3.00 1.57 5.04
N PRO A 4 -4.06 1.33 4.25
CA PRO A 4 -4.03 1.55 2.81
C PRO A 4 -4.45 2.97 2.45
N GLN A 5 -3.68 3.57 1.54
CA GLN A 5 -3.78 4.96 1.12
C GLN A 5 -4.41 5.04 -0.26
N GLY A 6 -5.25 6.05 -0.50
CA GLY A 6 -6.10 6.03 -1.69
C GLY A 6 -7.00 4.80 -1.66
N CYS A 7 -7.54 4.47 -0.48
CA CYS A 7 -8.29 3.23 -0.30
C CYS A 7 -9.57 3.17 -1.14
N GLY A 8 -9.96 4.29 -1.77
CA GLY A 8 -11.07 4.36 -2.70
C GLY A 8 -12.36 3.92 -2.02
N ARG A 9 -12.90 2.77 -2.43
CA ARG A 9 -14.13 2.19 -1.84
C ARG A 9 -13.89 1.34 -0.58
N GLY A 10 -12.68 1.29 -0.06
CA GLY A 10 -12.38 0.64 1.21
C GLY A 10 -12.27 -0.89 1.15
N TYR A 11 -12.04 -1.47 -0.03
CA TYR A 11 -11.89 -2.92 -0.17
C TYR A 11 -10.77 -3.49 0.71
N ASP A 12 -9.58 -2.89 0.69
CA ASP A 12 -8.43 -3.39 1.44
C ASP A 12 -8.57 -3.23 2.96
N PRO A 13 -8.98 -2.05 3.52
CA PRO A 13 -9.27 -1.93 4.94
C PRO A 13 -10.30 -2.95 5.45
N VAL A 14 -11.38 -3.15 4.71
CA VAL A 14 -12.44 -4.10 5.09
C VAL A 14 -11.92 -5.53 5.04
N MET A 15 -11.22 -5.92 3.98
CA MET A 15 -10.60 -7.24 3.89
C MET A 15 -9.66 -7.48 5.08
N LEU A 16 -8.81 -6.51 5.41
CA LEU A 16 -7.90 -6.59 6.55
C LEU A 16 -8.66 -6.72 7.87
N ALA A 17 -9.72 -5.94 8.07
CA ALA A 17 -10.54 -6.02 9.27
C ALA A 17 -11.21 -7.39 9.43
N LEU A 18 -11.75 -7.96 8.36
CA LEU A 18 -12.31 -9.31 8.36
C LEU A 18 -11.27 -10.42 8.67
N HIS A 19 -9.98 -10.11 8.59
CA HIS A 19 -8.88 -11.01 8.98
C HIS A 19 -8.27 -10.65 10.36
N GLY A 20 -9.03 -9.95 11.21
CA GLY A 20 -8.67 -9.70 12.61
C GLY A 20 -7.77 -8.49 12.85
N PHE A 21 -7.59 -7.62 11.85
CA PHE A 21 -6.77 -6.42 12.00
C PHE A 21 -7.61 -5.19 12.31
N ASP A 22 -7.15 -4.33 13.22
CA ASP A 22 -7.62 -2.96 13.22
C ASP A 22 -7.02 -2.21 12.02
N ALA A 23 -7.88 -1.73 11.13
CA ALA A 23 -7.54 -1.13 9.84
C ALA A 23 -8.10 0.30 9.70
N TRP A 24 -7.30 1.16 9.08
CA TRP A 24 -7.61 2.56 8.77
C TRP A 24 -7.39 2.80 7.29
N GLY A 25 -8.42 3.18 6.53
CA GLY A 25 -8.23 3.68 5.16
C GLY A 25 -8.01 5.18 5.18
N LEU A 26 -7.00 5.70 4.46
CA LEU A 26 -6.88 7.14 4.20
C LEU A 26 -7.28 7.44 2.76
N GLU A 27 -8.13 8.43 2.59
CA GLU A 27 -8.62 8.88 1.29
C GLU A 27 -8.80 10.39 1.27
N ILE A 28 -8.40 11.06 0.19
CA ILE A 28 -8.49 12.52 0.09
C ILE A 28 -9.90 12.97 -0.30
N SER A 29 -10.63 12.15 -1.06
CA SER A 29 -11.97 12.46 -1.56
C SER A 29 -13.05 12.12 -0.54
N HIS A 30 -13.80 13.14 -0.10
CA HIS A 30 -14.98 12.98 0.76
C HIS A 30 -15.98 11.95 0.21
N THR A 31 -16.29 12.02 -1.08
CA THR A 31 -17.27 11.10 -1.70
C THR A 31 -16.79 9.66 -1.73
N ALA A 32 -15.47 9.44 -1.80
CA ALA A 32 -14.87 8.12 -1.73
C ALA A 32 -14.87 7.59 -0.29
N VAL A 33 -14.59 8.44 0.71
CA VAL A 33 -14.74 8.10 2.14
C VAL A 33 -16.18 7.65 2.44
N GLU A 34 -17.19 8.41 2.02
CA GLU A 34 -18.61 8.02 2.22
C GLU A 34 -18.96 6.69 1.50
N ALA A 35 -18.35 6.43 0.35
CA ALA A 35 -18.53 5.15 -0.35
C ALA A 35 -17.85 3.99 0.41
N ALA A 36 -16.68 4.25 0.98
CA ALA A 36 -15.92 3.27 1.76
C ALA A 36 -16.62 2.92 3.08
N GLU A 37 -17.19 3.92 3.76
CA GLU A 37 -18.00 3.71 4.97
C GLU A 37 -19.25 2.88 4.69
N ARG A 38 -19.96 3.16 3.60
CA ARG A 38 -21.12 2.35 3.19
C ARG A 38 -20.74 0.91 2.87
N TYR A 39 -19.65 0.72 2.13
CA TYR A 39 -19.14 -0.61 1.81
C TYR A 39 -18.75 -1.38 3.08
N ALA A 40 -18.05 -0.73 4.03
CA ALA A 40 -17.69 -1.33 5.29
C ALA A 40 -18.92 -1.68 6.15
N ALA A 41 -19.92 -0.81 6.23
CA ALA A 41 -21.15 -1.10 6.98
C ALA A 41 -21.87 -2.36 6.47
N GLU A 42 -21.86 -2.59 5.15
CA GLU A 42 -22.44 -3.78 4.54
C GLU A 42 -21.57 -5.02 4.78
N GLN A 43 -20.28 -4.96 4.42
CA GLN A 43 -19.42 -6.15 4.39
C GLN A 43 -18.89 -6.58 5.76
N MET A 44 -18.79 -5.66 6.73
CA MET A 44 -18.46 -6.04 8.10
C MET A 44 -19.63 -6.76 8.79
N HIS A 45 -20.87 -6.54 8.32
CA HIS A 45 -22.05 -7.25 8.83
C HIS A 45 -22.30 -8.56 8.08
N THR A 46 -22.23 -8.53 6.75
CA THR A 46 -22.44 -9.69 5.87
C THR A 46 -21.29 -9.81 4.87
N PRO A 47 -20.16 -10.41 5.27
CA PRO A 47 -19.00 -10.57 4.40
C PRO A 47 -19.33 -11.37 3.14
N SER A 48 -18.82 -10.95 1.99
CA SER A 48 -18.95 -11.68 0.73
C SER A 48 -17.77 -12.64 0.50
N PRO A 49 -17.93 -13.69 -0.34
CA PRO A 49 -16.83 -14.59 -0.66
C PRO A 49 -15.60 -13.91 -1.27
N SER A 50 -15.77 -12.76 -1.93
CA SER A 50 -14.66 -11.98 -2.47
C SER A 50 -13.80 -11.30 -1.41
N ASN A 51 -14.26 -11.23 -0.16
CA ASN A 51 -13.44 -10.73 0.94
C ASN A 51 -12.38 -11.75 1.38
N PHE A 52 -12.47 -13.01 0.94
CA PHE A 52 -11.60 -14.09 1.39
C PHE A 52 -10.91 -14.78 0.21
N ALA A 53 -9.72 -15.34 0.45
CA ALA A 53 -8.96 -16.02 -0.59
C ALA A 53 -9.63 -17.35 -1.01
N SER A 54 -10.25 -18.03 -0.04
CA SER A 54 -11.08 -19.24 -0.14
C SER A 54 -12.26 -19.17 0.86
N CYS A 55 -13.26 -20.05 0.71
CA CYS A 55 -14.41 -20.12 1.63
C CYS A 55 -14.02 -20.50 3.07
N GLU A 56 -12.82 -21.08 3.26
CA GLU A 56 -12.31 -21.53 4.56
C GLU A 56 -11.52 -20.42 5.28
N THR A 57 -10.87 -19.53 4.53
CA THR A 57 -10.26 -18.31 5.11
C THR A 57 -11.34 -17.45 5.76
N GLY A 58 -11.15 -17.12 7.04
CA GLY A 58 -12.08 -16.30 7.82
C GLY A 58 -12.95 -17.09 8.81
N THR A 59 -12.98 -18.43 8.72
CA THR A 59 -13.68 -19.24 9.72
C THR A 59 -12.93 -19.20 11.06
N GLY A 60 -13.59 -18.72 12.12
CA GLY A 60 -13.03 -18.67 13.48
C GLY A 60 -12.07 -17.51 13.78
N ILE A 61 -11.87 -16.57 12.85
CA ILE A 61 -11.14 -15.32 13.11
C ILE A 61 -12.17 -14.25 13.50
N GLU A 62 -12.02 -13.68 14.69
CA GLU A 62 -12.81 -12.51 15.08
C GLU A 62 -12.37 -11.30 14.24
N ALA A 63 -13.33 -10.61 13.63
CA ALA A 63 -13.04 -9.42 12.85
C ALA A 63 -12.53 -8.28 13.74
N GLY A 64 -11.52 -7.55 13.24
CA GLY A 64 -11.04 -6.31 13.85
C GLY A 64 -11.93 -5.11 13.50
N THR A 65 -11.44 -3.91 13.78
CA THR A 65 -12.15 -2.67 13.44
C THR A 65 -11.72 -2.09 12.09
N VAL A 66 -12.64 -1.41 11.40
CA VAL A 66 -12.33 -0.62 10.20
C VAL A 66 -12.77 0.83 10.41
N ARG A 67 -11.90 1.77 10.07
CA ARG A 67 -12.16 3.22 10.10
C ARG A 67 -11.65 3.87 8.83
N PHE A 68 -12.24 5.00 8.44
CA PHE A 68 -11.76 5.79 7.31
C PHE A 68 -11.43 7.20 7.78
N LEU A 69 -10.34 7.74 7.26
CA LEU A 69 -9.88 9.08 7.54
C LEU A 69 -9.89 9.85 6.22
N GLN A 70 -10.42 11.08 6.26
CA GLN A 70 -10.30 11.98 5.13
C GLN A 70 -9.04 12.82 5.29
N GLY A 71 -8.18 12.84 4.27
CA GLY A 71 -7.03 13.74 4.24
C GLY A 71 -6.00 13.44 3.15
N ASP A 72 -5.06 14.36 2.98
CA ASP A 72 -3.89 14.20 2.12
C ASP A 72 -2.82 13.35 2.83
N PHE A 73 -2.37 12.28 2.17
CA PHE A 73 -1.32 11.39 2.68
C PHE A 73 -0.01 12.11 3.03
N PHE A 74 0.35 13.14 2.26
CA PHE A 74 1.58 13.89 2.46
C PHE A 74 1.46 14.96 3.55
N ASP A 75 0.25 15.18 4.07
CA ASP A 75 -0.01 16.09 5.17
C ASP A 75 -0.18 15.33 6.51
N ASN A 76 -0.21 16.06 7.62
CA ASN A 76 -0.40 15.56 8.97
C ASN A 76 -1.78 15.88 9.55
N ASP A 77 -2.63 16.64 8.88
CA ASP A 77 -3.95 17.04 9.40
C ASP A 77 -4.83 15.83 9.79
N TRP A 78 -4.78 14.75 9.00
CA TRP A 78 -5.51 13.51 9.30
C TRP A 78 -4.95 12.76 10.50
N VAL A 79 -3.69 12.99 10.90
CA VAL A 79 -3.07 12.35 12.08
C VAL A 79 -3.79 12.81 13.36
N ALA A 80 -4.31 14.04 13.38
CA ALA A 80 -5.09 14.54 14.51
C ALA A 80 -6.44 13.82 14.70
N GLN A 81 -6.91 13.09 13.68
CA GLN A 81 -8.13 12.27 13.74
C GLN A 81 -7.87 10.87 14.34
N LEU A 82 -6.60 10.47 14.52
CA LEU A 82 -6.25 9.22 15.17
C LEU A 82 -6.48 9.31 16.69
N PRO A 83 -6.81 8.19 17.36
CA PRO A 83 -6.91 8.15 18.82
C PRO A 83 -5.61 8.53 19.56
N ASP A 84 -4.48 8.41 18.88
CA ASP A 84 -3.14 8.70 19.38
C ASP A 84 -2.36 9.38 18.26
N ARG A 85 -1.82 10.58 18.53
CA ARG A 85 -1.14 11.41 17.52
C ARG A 85 0.23 10.87 17.14
N ASP A 86 0.85 10.08 18.02
CA ASP A 86 2.15 9.45 17.76
C ASP A 86 1.98 8.03 17.21
N ARG A 87 0.75 7.67 16.84
CA ARG A 87 0.42 6.34 16.36
C ARG A 87 1.23 5.97 15.12
N LYS A 88 1.83 4.78 15.20
CA LYS A 88 2.50 4.09 14.10
C LYS A 88 1.79 2.77 13.80
N PHE A 89 1.95 2.30 12.56
CA PHE A 89 1.30 1.10 12.04
C PHE A 89 2.25 -0.10 12.06
N ASP A 90 1.68 -1.29 12.23
CA ASP A 90 2.44 -2.56 12.19
C ASP A 90 2.54 -3.09 10.75
N LEU A 91 1.57 -2.75 9.90
CA LEU A 91 1.56 -3.06 8.48
C LEU A 91 0.96 -1.89 7.68
N ILE A 92 1.55 -1.56 6.54
CA ILE A 92 0.97 -0.72 5.50
C ILE A 92 0.76 -1.58 4.26
N TYR A 93 -0.38 -1.40 3.57
CA TYR A 93 -0.67 -2.08 2.31
C TYR A 93 -0.78 -1.03 1.20
N ASP A 94 0.11 -1.08 0.21
CA ASP A 94 0.07 -0.22 -0.97
C ASP A 94 -0.39 -1.03 -2.17
N TYR A 95 -1.50 -0.61 -2.77
CA TYR A 95 -1.93 -1.09 -4.07
C TYR A 95 -2.52 0.07 -4.85
N THR A 96 -2.04 0.26 -6.07
CA THR A 96 -2.42 1.36 -6.98
C THR A 96 -2.13 2.79 -6.50
N PHE A 97 -1.58 2.98 -5.30
CA PHE A 97 -1.29 4.32 -4.77
C PHE A 97 0.04 4.87 -5.32
N LEU A 98 1.16 4.15 -5.17
CA LEU A 98 2.45 4.63 -5.70
C LEU A 98 2.39 4.89 -7.22
N CYS A 99 1.72 4.03 -7.99
CA CYS A 99 1.60 4.23 -9.44
C CYS A 99 0.71 5.42 -9.81
N ALA A 100 -0.15 5.91 -8.92
CA ALA A 100 -0.97 7.08 -9.18
C ALA A 100 -0.21 8.40 -8.97
N LEU A 101 0.88 8.37 -8.19
CA LEU A 101 1.68 9.53 -7.86
C LEU A 101 2.59 9.96 -9.02
N HIS A 102 2.70 11.27 -9.25
CA HIS A 102 3.69 11.81 -10.17
C HIS A 102 5.11 11.37 -9.76
N PRO A 103 6.02 11.04 -10.70
CA PRO A 103 7.35 10.52 -10.38
C PRO A 103 8.16 11.36 -9.38
N SER A 104 7.99 12.69 -9.38
CA SER A 104 8.66 13.58 -8.42
C SER A 104 8.24 13.39 -6.95
N MET A 105 7.12 12.71 -6.69
CA MET A 105 6.59 12.47 -5.34
C MET A 105 7.02 11.13 -4.75
N ARG A 106 7.63 10.24 -5.55
CA ARG A 106 7.98 8.87 -5.15
C ARG A 106 8.90 8.81 -3.92
N ARG A 107 9.88 9.72 -3.85
CA ARG A 107 10.76 9.84 -2.68
C ARG A 107 10.00 10.28 -1.42
N LEU A 108 9.02 11.17 -1.55
CA LEU A 108 8.17 11.58 -0.43
C LEU A 108 7.30 10.42 0.04
N TRP A 109 6.77 9.62 -0.89
CA TRP A 109 6.03 8.40 -0.57
C TRP A 109 6.86 7.42 0.25
N ALA A 110 8.08 7.10 -0.18
CA ALA A 110 8.95 6.15 0.53
C ALA A 110 9.28 6.63 1.95
N ARG A 111 9.61 7.92 2.10
CA ARG A 111 9.84 8.54 3.40
C ARG A 111 8.59 8.45 4.29
N ARG A 112 7.42 8.80 3.75
CA ARG A 112 6.17 8.80 4.51
C ARG A 112 5.77 7.39 4.97
N MET A 113 6.00 6.37 4.13
CA MET A 113 5.82 4.96 4.52
C MET A 113 6.70 4.60 5.73
N ALA A 114 7.97 4.98 5.71
CA ALA A 114 8.87 4.75 6.83
C ALA A 114 8.47 5.53 8.08
N GLU A 115 8.02 6.77 7.94
CA GLU A 115 7.54 7.59 9.05
C GLU A 115 6.32 6.97 9.73
N LEU A 116 5.40 6.37 8.98
CA LEU A 116 4.15 5.84 9.52
C LEU A 116 4.30 4.43 10.11
N LEU A 117 5.31 3.66 9.69
CA LEU A 117 5.56 2.33 10.21
C LEU A 117 6.37 2.34 11.52
N LYS A 118 6.04 1.42 12.41
CA LYS A 118 6.89 1.08 13.56
C LYS A 118 8.21 0.46 13.07
N PRO A 119 9.32 0.58 13.83
CA PRO A 119 10.48 -0.30 13.63
C PRO A 119 10.05 -1.77 13.59
N GLY A 120 10.52 -2.51 12.59
CA GLY A 120 10.11 -3.90 12.34
C GLY A 120 8.74 -4.11 11.69
N GLY A 121 7.97 -3.03 11.49
CA GLY A 121 6.69 -3.05 10.78
C GLY A 121 6.85 -3.39 9.30
N LEU A 122 5.77 -3.81 8.66
CA LEU A 122 5.78 -4.29 7.28
C LEU A 122 5.15 -3.27 6.32
N LEU A 123 5.71 -3.15 5.13
CA LEU A 123 5.08 -2.54 3.97
C LEU A 123 4.85 -3.65 2.94
N VAL A 124 3.60 -3.93 2.63
CA VAL A 124 3.21 -4.91 1.60
C VAL A 124 2.76 -4.13 0.39
N CYS A 125 3.36 -4.41 -0.77
CA CYS A 125 3.04 -3.74 -2.02
C CYS A 125 2.57 -4.76 -3.05
N LEU A 126 1.41 -4.50 -3.66
CA LEU A 126 1.04 -5.15 -4.91
C LEU A 126 1.55 -4.28 -6.06
N GLU A 127 2.72 -4.63 -6.57
CA GLU A 127 3.47 -3.86 -7.55
C GLU A 127 2.81 -3.96 -8.94
N PHE A 128 2.20 -2.85 -9.36
CA PHE A 128 1.50 -2.69 -10.63
C PHE A 128 1.56 -1.23 -11.09
N PRO A 129 1.71 -0.93 -12.40
CA PRO A 129 2.08 -1.81 -13.50
C PRO A 129 3.60 -1.94 -13.67
N LEU A 130 4.09 -3.17 -13.84
CA LEU A 130 5.51 -3.46 -14.11
C LEU A 130 5.85 -3.55 -15.61
N TRP A 131 4.85 -3.79 -16.46
CA TRP A 131 5.01 -3.89 -17.92
C TRP A 131 5.03 -2.53 -18.64
N LYS A 132 4.58 -1.46 -17.97
CA LYS A 132 4.40 -0.15 -18.59
C LYS A 132 5.73 0.61 -18.64
N ASP A 133 6.06 1.19 -19.80
CA ASP A 133 7.24 2.04 -19.99
C ASP A 133 7.27 3.18 -18.95
N LEU A 134 8.43 3.39 -18.33
CA LEU A 134 8.68 4.41 -17.31
C LEU A 134 8.46 5.85 -17.84
N LYS A 135 8.58 6.06 -19.16
CA LYS A 135 8.37 7.35 -19.83
C LYS A 135 6.92 7.56 -20.28
N ALA A 136 6.09 6.52 -20.26
CA ALA A 136 4.69 6.65 -20.66
C ALA A 136 3.91 7.47 -19.61
N GLU A 137 3.03 8.35 -20.08
CA GLU A 137 2.21 9.19 -19.22
C GLU A 137 1.33 8.36 -18.29
N GLY A 138 1.23 8.78 -17.03
CA GLY A 138 0.32 8.21 -16.03
C GLY A 138 -0.83 9.17 -15.67
N PRO A 139 -1.63 8.82 -14.64
CA PRO A 139 -1.62 7.55 -13.92
C PRO A 139 -2.35 6.41 -14.68
N PRO A 140 -2.00 5.13 -14.42
CA PRO A 140 -0.89 4.69 -13.59
C PRO A 140 0.45 4.89 -14.30
N TRP A 141 1.48 5.34 -13.60
CA TRP A 141 2.86 5.41 -14.10
C TRP A 141 3.52 4.03 -14.08
N GLY A 142 4.49 3.78 -14.97
CA GLY A 142 5.31 2.56 -14.92
C GLY A 142 6.14 2.47 -13.65
N LEU A 143 6.25 1.27 -13.07
CA LEU A 143 6.92 1.02 -11.79
C LEU A 143 8.07 -0.01 -11.84
N LYS A 144 8.48 -0.49 -13.03
CA LYS A 144 9.61 -1.42 -13.15
C LYS A 144 10.85 -0.89 -12.42
N ASP A 145 11.36 -1.69 -11.49
CA ASP A 145 12.50 -1.42 -10.59
C ASP A 145 12.35 -0.21 -9.64
N VAL A 146 11.20 0.49 -9.64
CA VAL A 146 10.96 1.68 -8.81
C VAL A 146 10.92 1.35 -7.32
N TYR A 147 10.25 0.27 -6.93
CA TYR A 147 10.18 -0.14 -5.52
C TYR A 147 11.56 -0.50 -4.97
N TRP A 148 12.37 -1.22 -5.75
CA TRP A 148 13.74 -1.57 -5.35
C TRP A 148 14.61 -0.34 -5.18
N ASP A 149 14.57 0.58 -6.16
CA ASP A 149 15.33 1.84 -6.08
C ASP A 149 14.96 2.66 -4.83
N LEU A 150 13.66 2.81 -4.56
CA LEU A 150 13.17 3.60 -3.42
C LEU A 150 13.49 2.94 -2.07
N LEU A 151 13.18 1.65 -1.93
CA LEU A 151 13.12 0.99 -0.62
C LEU A 151 14.41 0.27 -0.26
N ALA A 152 15.10 -0.34 -1.23
CA ALA A 152 16.35 -1.09 -1.01
C ALA A 152 17.60 -0.23 -1.25
N CYS A 153 17.56 0.72 -2.17
CA CYS A 153 18.74 1.51 -2.55
C CYS A 153 18.76 2.94 -1.97
N GLY A 154 17.67 3.37 -1.30
CA GLY A 154 17.52 4.73 -0.77
C GLY A 154 17.46 5.81 -1.87
N GLY A 155 17.02 5.42 -3.07
CA GLY A 155 16.94 6.25 -4.25
C GLY A 155 15.74 7.21 -4.26
N ASP A 156 15.47 7.77 -5.44
CA ASP A 156 14.41 8.74 -5.69
C ASP A 156 13.24 8.18 -6.51
N GLY A 157 13.36 6.93 -7.00
CA GLY A 157 12.35 6.29 -7.83
C GLY A 157 12.34 6.82 -9.27
N LEU A 158 13.33 7.63 -9.67
CA LEU A 158 13.52 8.09 -11.04
C LEU A 158 14.42 7.09 -11.78
N VAL A 159 13.82 5.94 -12.09
CA VAL A 159 14.52 4.84 -12.77
C VAL A 159 14.70 5.15 -14.25
N GLN A 160 15.87 4.78 -14.78
CA GLN A 160 16.17 4.73 -16.21
C GLN A 160 16.29 3.25 -16.56
N ASP A 161 15.62 2.81 -17.62
CA ASP A 161 15.70 1.43 -18.13
C ASP A 161 16.99 1.29 -18.96
N ASP A 162 18.13 1.18 -18.28
CA ASP A 162 19.45 1.01 -18.91
C ASP A 162 19.99 -0.42 -18.79
N GLY A 163 19.19 -1.35 -18.24
CA GLY A 163 19.51 -2.77 -18.10
C GLY A 163 20.59 -3.09 -17.06
N LYS A 164 20.94 -2.15 -16.17
CA LYS A 164 21.97 -2.35 -15.15
C LYS A 164 21.36 -2.61 -13.77
N GLU A 165 21.91 -3.60 -13.07
CA GLU A 165 21.66 -3.76 -11.63
C GLU A 165 22.17 -2.52 -10.88
N ARG A 166 21.35 -2.01 -9.96
CA ARG A 166 21.66 -0.80 -9.19
C ARG A 166 22.26 -1.19 -7.86
N GLU A 167 23.52 -0.83 -7.68
CA GLU A 167 24.14 -0.81 -6.36
C GLU A 167 23.45 0.23 -5.45
N PRO A 168 23.36 -0.01 -4.14
CA PRO A 168 22.83 0.96 -3.18
C PRO A 168 23.55 2.29 -3.32
N ARG A 169 22.82 3.36 -3.67
CA ARG A 169 23.41 4.70 -3.88
C ARG A 169 23.85 5.34 -2.56
N ASN A 170 23.19 4.98 -1.45
CA ASN A 170 23.55 5.37 -0.10
C ASN A 170 22.93 4.40 0.92
N THR A 171 23.75 3.66 1.67
CA THR A 171 23.30 2.73 2.71
C THR A 171 22.67 3.43 3.92
N GLU A 172 22.97 4.70 4.16
CA GLU A 172 22.41 5.48 5.28
C GLU A 172 20.91 5.78 5.10
N ASN A 173 20.41 5.73 3.86
CA ASN A 173 19.01 6.01 3.53
C ASN A 173 18.17 4.75 3.28
N VAL A 174 18.75 3.56 3.45
CA VAL A 174 17.99 2.31 3.30
C VAL A 174 17.15 2.11 4.54
N GLN A 175 15.84 2.28 4.39
CA GLN A 175 14.88 2.17 5.51
C GLN A 175 14.14 0.83 5.53
N PHE A 176 14.32 0.01 4.50
CA PHE A 176 13.58 -1.23 4.32
C PHE A 176 14.45 -2.39 3.84
N VAL A 177 14.08 -3.61 4.24
CA VAL A 177 14.62 -4.87 3.72
C VAL A 177 13.50 -5.66 3.07
N ARG A 178 13.71 -6.18 1.86
CA ARG A 178 12.72 -7.04 1.20
C ARG A 178 12.77 -8.45 1.81
N GLU A 179 11.68 -8.83 2.46
CA GLU A 179 11.47 -10.15 3.06
C GLU A 179 10.87 -11.14 2.05
N LEU A 180 10.08 -10.63 1.11
CA LEU A 180 9.38 -11.46 0.15
C LEU A 180 9.24 -10.74 -1.19
N TYR A 181 9.39 -11.49 -2.27
CA TYR A 181 9.07 -11.04 -3.63
C TYR A 181 8.52 -12.24 -4.41
N LEU A 182 7.22 -12.26 -4.67
CA LEU A 182 6.56 -13.39 -5.31
C LEU A 182 5.56 -12.95 -6.37
N LYS A 183 5.31 -13.83 -7.33
CA LYS A 183 4.27 -13.65 -8.32
C LYS A 183 2.93 -14.11 -7.73
N PRO A 184 1.90 -13.24 -7.68
CA PRO A 184 0.56 -13.64 -7.25
C PRO A 184 0.03 -14.77 -8.14
N ALA A 185 -0.63 -15.77 -7.53
CA ALA A 185 -1.27 -16.86 -8.27
C ALA A 185 -2.43 -16.39 -9.16
N ARG A 186 -3.04 -15.24 -8.82
CA ARG A 186 -4.11 -14.59 -9.56
C ARG A 186 -3.73 -13.12 -9.78
N SER A 187 -3.99 -12.61 -10.97
CA SER A 187 -3.73 -11.23 -11.37
C SER A 187 -4.92 -10.71 -12.18
N TYR A 188 -5.15 -9.39 -12.15
CA TYR A 188 -6.15 -8.74 -12.98
C TYR A 188 -5.64 -8.61 -14.42
N LYS A 189 -6.56 -8.55 -15.40
CA LYS A 189 -6.20 -8.40 -16.82
C LYS A 189 -5.28 -7.19 -17.07
N GLN A 190 -5.49 -6.11 -16.32
CA GLN A 190 -4.69 -4.88 -16.37
C GLN A 190 -3.23 -5.13 -16.02
N GLY A 191 -2.96 -6.01 -15.06
CA GLY A 191 -1.62 -6.38 -14.63
C GLY A 191 -0.85 -7.25 -15.62
N ARG A 192 -1.54 -7.80 -16.63
CA ARG A 192 -0.96 -8.64 -17.70
C ARG A 192 -0.15 -9.84 -17.18
N GLY A 193 -0.40 -10.26 -15.94
CA GLY A 193 0.37 -11.32 -15.29
C GLY A 193 1.81 -10.93 -14.99
N GLU A 194 2.14 -9.65 -14.95
CA GLU A 194 3.46 -9.13 -14.58
C GLU A 194 3.48 -8.52 -13.17
N ASP A 195 2.33 -8.43 -12.49
CA ASP A 195 2.27 -7.92 -11.12
C ASP A 195 3.09 -8.80 -10.17
N MET A 196 3.68 -8.17 -9.17
CA MET A 196 4.44 -8.84 -8.13
C MET A 196 3.95 -8.41 -6.75
N LEU A 197 3.93 -9.32 -5.79
CA LEU A 197 3.72 -9.01 -4.39
C LEU A 197 5.09 -8.89 -3.72
N SER A 198 5.36 -7.74 -3.11
CA SER A 198 6.55 -7.55 -2.28
C SER A 198 6.19 -7.26 -0.83
N VAL A 199 7.03 -7.75 0.08
CA VAL A 199 6.92 -7.47 1.52
C VAL A 199 8.26 -6.91 1.99
N TRP A 200 8.18 -5.74 2.62
CA TRP A 200 9.32 -4.95 3.05
C TRP A 200 9.24 -4.74 4.56
N ARG A 201 10.29 -5.09 5.29
CA ARG A 201 10.40 -4.80 6.72
C ARG A 201 11.10 -3.47 6.92
N LYS A 202 10.49 -2.57 7.69
CA LYS A 202 11.12 -1.33 8.12
C LYS A 202 12.25 -1.61 9.12
N GLN A 203 13.43 -1.05 8.89
CA GLN A 203 14.57 -1.07 9.82
C GLN A 203 14.36 -0.09 10.99
#